data_AF-A0A1G8DMS8-F1
#
_entry.id   AF-A0A1G8DMS8-F1
#
_cell.length_a   1.000
_cell.length_b   1.000
_cell.length_c   1.000
_cell.angle_alpha   90.00
_cell.angle_beta   90.00
_cell.angle_gamma   90.00
#
_symmetry.space_group_name_H-M   'P 1'
#
loop_
_entity.id
_entity.type
_entity.pdbx_description
1 polymer ?
#
loop_
_entity_poly.entity_id
_entity_poly.type
_entity_poly.pdbx_seq_one_letter_code
_entity_poly.pdbx_strand_id
1 'polypeptide(L)'
;MTQVFAWGYVGWMTQRASGYSLSGYIDGRDFDVVTDLPQEAEREFTHAARSAWLRRKVRVLRGLPARESQPVNSLDTYHEISLREIFVAVVTALWSRVFR
;
A
#
# COMPACT_ATOMS: atom_id res chain seq x y z
N MET A 1 12.22 -21.04 4.55
CA MET A 1 11.30 -19.90 4.56
C MET A 1 11.98 -18.77 5.30
N THR A 2 12.01 -17.56 4.74
CA THR A 2 12.73 -16.40 5.28
C THR A 2 11.75 -15.25 5.48
N GLN A 3 11.84 -14.54 6.60
CA GLN A 3 10.95 -13.42 6.88
C GLN A 3 11.53 -12.12 6.29
N VAL A 4 10.66 -11.32 5.67
CA VAL A 4 11.00 -10.02 5.08
C VAL A 4 10.15 -8.94 5.73
N PHE A 5 10.78 -7.86 6.19
CA PHE A 5 10.12 -6.75 6.85
C PHE A 5 10.29 -5.47 6.05
N ALA A 6 9.19 -4.80 5.72
CA ALA A 6 9.24 -3.52 5.01
C ALA A 6 8.08 -2.61 5.43
N TRP A 7 8.38 -1.36 5.77
CA TRP A 7 7.38 -0.30 6.05
C TRP A 7 6.30 -0.67 7.09
N GLY A 8 6.65 -1.53 8.06
CA GLY A 8 5.71 -2.01 9.08
C GLY A 8 4.87 -3.23 8.66
N TYR A 9 5.15 -3.82 7.50
CA TYR A 9 4.52 -5.03 7.01
C TYR A 9 5.50 -6.21 7.04
N VAL A 10 4.93 -7.41 7.16
CA VAL A 10 5.66 -8.67 7.23
C VAL A 10 5.28 -9.52 6.02
N GLY A 11 6.30 -10.01 5.33
CA GLY A 11 6.19 -10.99 4.27
C GLY A 11 7.03 -12.23 4.59
N TRP A 12 6.73 -13.31 3.91
CA TRP A 12 7.41 -14.59 4.03
C TRP A 12 7.86 -15.06 2.64
N MET A 13 9.18 -15.17 2.50
CA MET A 13 9.86 -15.72 1.33
C MET A 13 9.89 -17.24 1.41
N THR A 14 9.48 -17.89 0.33
CA THR A 14 9.54 -19.34 0.14
C THR A 14 10.17 -19.66 -1.20
N GLN A 15 11.25 -20.44 -1.19
CA GLN A 15 11.83 -20.98 -2.41
C GLN A 15 10.94 -22.11 -2.94
N ARG A 16 10.57 -22.04 -4.22
CA ARG A 16 9.77 -23.01 -4.96
C ARG A 16 10.57 -23.54 -6.17
N ALA A 17 10.10 -24.62 -6.79
CA ALA A 17 10.72 -25.15 -8.01
C ALA A 17 10.68 -24.15 -9.18
N SER A 18 9.69 -23.25 -9.18
CA SER A 18 9.48 -22.22 -10.21
C SER A 18 10.11 -20.85 -9.88
N GLY A 19 10.96 -20.76 -8.85
CA GLY A 19 11.56 -19.49 -8.39
C GLY A 19 11.29 -19.18 -6.92
N TYR A 20 11.29 -17.91 -6.57
CA TYR A 20 11.05 -17.40 -5.21
C TYR A 20 9.66 -16.80 -5.13
N SER A 21 8.86 -17.29 -4.18
CA SER A 21 7.56 -16.73 -3.85
C SER A 21 7.69 -15.89 -2.59
N LEU A 22 7.13 -14.69 -2.61
CA LEU A 22 7.01 -13.85 -1.44
C LEU A 22 5.56 -13.48 -1.20
N SER A 23 5.03 -13.99 -0.09
CA SER A 23 3.64 -13.78 0.31
C SER A 23 3.55 -12.98 1.61
N GLY A 24 2.55 -12.14 1.76
CA GLY A 24 2.32 -11.37 2.98
C GLY A 24 0.94 -10.73 3.01
N TYR A 25 0.69 -9.92 4.04
CA TYR A 25 -0.57 -9.20 4.20
C TYR A 25 -0.33 -7.70 4.33
N ILE A 26 -0.92 -6.91 3.44
CA ILE A 26 -0.70 -5.46 3.34
C ILE A 26 -2.05 -4.76 3.24
N ASP A 27 -2.33 -3.81 4.15
CA ASP A 27 -3.56 -3.00 4.16
C ASP A 27 -4.87 -3.84 4.03
N GLY A 28 -4.94 -5.01 4.65
CA GLY A 28 -6.12 -5.85 4.56
C GLY A 28 -6.19 -6.73 3.30
N ARG A 29 -5.11 -6.85 2.52
CA ARG A 29 -5.07 -7.64 1.29
C ARG A 29 -3.90 -8.61 1.30
N ASP A 30 -4.15 -9.80 0.78
CA ASP A 30 -3.09 -10.75 0.48
C ASP A 30 -2.20 -10.19 -0.64
N PHE A 31 -0.91 -10.25 -0.39
CA PHE A 31 0.14 -9.99 -1.36
C PHE A 31 0.82 -11.33 -1.65
N ASP A 32 0.94 -11.69 -2.91
CA ASP A 32 1.76 -12.83 -3.36
C ASP A 32 2.41 -12.45 -4.68
N VAL A 33 3.71 -12.70 -4.77
CA VAL A 33 4.50 -12.51 -5.99
C VAL A 33 5.44 -13.69 -6.15
N VAL A 34 5.65 -14.10 -7.39
CA VAL A 34 6.63 -15.13 -7.75
C VAL A 34 7.61 -14.52 -8.73
N THR A 35 8.90 -14.58 -8.40
CA THR A 35 9.99 -14.02 -9.20
C THR A 35 11.14 -15.02 -9.30
N ASP A 36 12.01 -14.87 -10.29
CA ASP A 36 13.16 -15.76 -10.46
C ASP A 36 14.25 -15.49 -9.44
N LEU A 37 14.35 -14.24 -8.97
CA LEU A 37 15.35 -13.78 -8.00
C LEU A 37 14.69 -13.36 -6.68
N PRO A 38 15.31 -13.67 -5.52
CA PRO A 38 14.76 -13.28 -4.22
C PRO A 38 14.76 -11.76 -4.04
N GLN A 39 15.75 -11.04 -4.57
CA GLN A 39 15.84 -9.58 -4.45
C GLN A 39 14.70 -8.87 -5.20
N GLU A 40 14.20 -9.45 -6.30
CA GLU A 40 13.06 -8.91 -7.03
C GLU A 40 11.78 -9.04 -6.21
N ALA A 41 11.55 -10.21 -5.59
CA ALA A 41 10.41 -10.43 -4.71
C ALA A 41 10.42 -9.45 -3.51
N GLU A 42 11.57 -9.23 -2.88
CA GLU A 42 11.72 -8.27 -1.78
C GLU A 42 11.46 -6.83 -2.24
N ARG A 43 11.92 -6.47 -3.44
CA ARG A 43 11.72 -5.14 -4.02
C ARG A 43 10.24 -4.89 -4.30
N GLU A 44 9.54 -5.82 -4.93
CA GLU A 44 8.10 -5.74 -5.20
C GLU A 44 7.31 -5.58 -3.90
N PHE A 45 7.62 -6.39 -2.88
CA PHE A 45 6.99 -6.28 -1.57
C PHE A 45 7.29 -4.94 -0.90
N THR A 46 8.52 -4.47 -0.96
CA THR A 46 8.90 -3.16 -0.41
C THR A 46 8.14 -2.03 -1.10
N HIS A 47 7.94 -2.10 -2.41
CA HIS A 47 7.14 -1.12 -3.15
C HIS A 47 5.66 -1.16 -2.76
N ALA A 48 5.08 -2.35 -2.63
CA ALA A 48 3.70 -2.53 -2.19
C ALA A 48 3.50 -2.01 -0.76
N ALA A 49 4.38 -2.41 0.16
CA ALA A 49 4.40 -2.00 1.56
C ALA A 49 4.58 -0.48 1.71
N ARG A 50 5.47 0.13 0.94
CA ARG A 50 5.66 1.59 0.92
C ARG A 50 4.42 2.32 0.45
N SER A 51 3.81 1.85 -0.63
CA SER A 51 2.59 2.45 -1.21
C SER A 51 1.44 2.39 -0.21
N ALA A 52 1.28 1.25 0.46
CA ALA A 52 0.32 1.06 1.54
C ALA A 52 0.55 2.02 2.71
N TRP A 53 1.79 2.09 3.20
CA TRP A 53 2.16 3.02 4.26
C TRP A 53 1.90 4.49 3.91
N LEU A 54 2.23 4.91 2.68
CA LEU A 54 1.94 6.26 2.18
C LEU A 54 0.43 6.55 2.17
N ARG A 55 -0.38 5.62 1.65
CA ARG A 55 -1.85 5.76 1.66
C ARG A 55 -2.38 5.92 3.08
N ARG A 56 -1.87 5.14 4.05
CA ARG A 56 -2.23 5.25 5.46
C ARG A 56 -1.88 6.64 6.02
N LYS A 57 -0.68 7.15 5.77
CA LYS A 57 -0.25 8.48 6.25
C LYS A 57 -1.10 9.61 5.66
N VAL A 58 -1.40 9.55 4.36
CA VAL A 58 -2.27 10.54 3.70
C VAL A 58 -3.67 10.54 4.29
N ARG A 59 -4.24 9.37 4.61
CA ARG A 59 -5.55 9.26 5.27
C ARG A 59 -5.55 9.90 6.66
N VAL A 60 -4.54 9.60 7.48
CA VAL A 60 -4.40 10.19 8.82
C VAL A 60 -4.28 11.71 8.75
N LEU A 61 -3.49 12.25 7.80
CA LEU A 61 -3.38 13.70 7.59
C LEU A 61 -4.71 14.36 7.23
N ARG A 62 -5.64 13.62 6.64
CA ARG A 62 -6.99 14.08 6.29
C ARG A 62 -8.01 13.89 7.41
N GLY A 63 -7.59 13.47 8.60
CA GLY A 63 -8.48 13.16 9.72
C GLY A 63 -9.30 11.89 9.52
N LEU A 64 -8.96 11.07 8.52
CA LEU A 64 -9.62 9.79 8.26
C LEU A 64 -8.91 8.67 9.03
N PRO A 65 -9.63 7.66 9.51
CA PRO A 65 -9.02 6.54 10.21
C PRO A 65 -8.02 5.81 9.31
N ALA A 66 -6.87 5.45 9.87
CA ALA A 66 -5.93 4.52 9.26
C ALA A 66 -6.65 3.17 9.10
N ARG A 67 -7.01 2.81 7.87
CA ARG A 67 -7.77 1.59 7.61
C ARG A 67 -6.81 0.39 7.66
N GLU A 68 -6.99 -0.51 8.64
CA GLU A 68 -6.18 -1.72 8.81
C GLU A 68 -6.85 -2.99 8.25
N SER A 69 -8.12 -2.90 7.82
CA SER A 69 -8.93 -4.04 7.37
C SER A 69 -9.71 -3.78 6.08
N GLN A 70 -10.08 -4.87 5.39
CA GLN A 70 -10.93 -4.85 4.20
C GLN A 70 -12.29 -4.17 4.49
N PRO A 71 -12.89 -3.50 3.48
CA PRO A 71 -14.30 -3.11 3.56
C PRO A 71 -15.15 -4.37 3.79
N VAL A 72 -15.96 -4.38 4.85
CA VAL A 72 -16.81 -5.53 5.21
C VAL A 72 -17.99 -5.67 4.23
N ASN A 73 -18.26 -4.64 3.42
CA ASN A 73 -19.40 -4.60 2.50
C ASN A 73 -19.06 -3.82 1.22
N SER A 74 -19.72 -4.11 0.10
CA SER A 74 -19.61 -3.33 -1.14
C SER A 74 -20.12 -1.90 -1.00
N LEU A 75 -20.93 -1.60 0.03
CA LEU A 75 -21.29 -0.25 0.45
C LEU A 75 -20.14 0.52 1.14
N ASP A 76 -19.14 -0.20 1.66
CA ASP A 76 -17.88 0.36 2.19
C ASP A 76 -16.80 0.52 1.11
N THR A 77 -17.10 0.05 -0.11
CA THR A 77 -16.42 0.43 -1.34
C THR A 77 -16.92 1.83 -1.71
N TYR A 78 -16.46 2.84 -0.97
CA TYR A 78 -16.45 4.18 -1.54
C TYR A 78 -15.71 4.08 -2.86
N HIS A 79 -16.47 4.21 -3.95
CA HIS A 79 -15.97 4.43 -5.30
C HIS A 79 -14.74 5.31 -5.20
N GLU A 80 -13.65 4.84 -5.80
CA GLU A 80 -12.58 5.67 -6.36
C GLU A 80 -12.79 7.14 -6.05
N ILE A 81 -12.38 7.57 -4.84
CA ILE A 81 -12.15 8.99 -4.56
C ILE A 81 -10.98 9.29 -5.46
N SER A 82 -11.37 9.67 -6.68
CA SER A 82 -10.56 9.64 -7.86
C SER A 82 -9.32 10.45 -7.56
N LEU A 83 -8.17 10.01 -8.07
CA LEU A 83 -6.93 10.77 -8.04
C LEU A 83 -7.13 12.25 -8.43
N ARG A 84 -8.19 12.56 -9.18
CA ARG A 84 -8.66 13.91 -9.51
C ARG A 84 -9.09 14.74 -8.29
N GLU A 85 -9.87 14.21 -7.35
CA GLU A 85 -10.24 14.94 -6.12
C GLU A 85 -9.04 15.15 -5.21
N ILE A 86 -8.12 14.17 -5.17
CA ILE A 86 -6.85 14.23 -4.45
C ILE A 86 -5.95 15.32 -5.04
N PHE A 87 -5.84 15.38 -6.37
CA PHE A 87 -5.07 16.38 -7.09
C PHE A 87 -5.65 17.79 -6.89
N VAL A 88 -6.97 17.95 -7.02
CA VAL A 88 -7.65 19.24 -6.80
C VAL A 88 -7.40 19.74 -5.38
N ALA A 89 -7.59 18.90 -4.36
CA ALA A 89 -7.35 19.30 -2.97
C ALA A 89 -5.89 19.76 -2.72
N VAL A 90 -4.91 19.08 -3.32
CA VAL A 90 -3.49 19.46 -3.20
C VAL A 90 -3.21 20.78 -3.93
N VAL A 91 -3.73 20.96 -5.15
CA VAL A 91 -3.57 22.20 -5.91
C VAL A 91 -4.24 23.38 -5.20
N THR A 92 -5.46 23.22 -4.69
CA THR A 92 -6.17 24.28 -3.97
C THR A 92 -5.45 24.66 -2.67
N ALA A 93 -4.95 23.67 -1.92
CA ALA A 93 -4.17 23.92 -0.70
C ALA A 93 -2.87 24.69 -1.00
N LEU A 94 -2.14 24.31 -2.05
CA LEU A 94 -0.93 25.02 -2.47
C LEU A 94 -1.24 26.44 -2.97
N TRP A 95 -2.30 26.61 -3.76
CA TRP A 95 -2.72 27.92 -4.26
C TRP A 95 -3.08 28.88 -3.13
N SER A 96 -3.84 28.40 -2.14
CA SER A 96 -4.22 29.20 -0.95
C SER A 96 -3.04 29.62 -0.08
N ARG A 97 -1.90 28.94 -0.20
CA ARG A 97 -0.68 29.20 0.56
C ARG A 97 0.28 30.14 -0.18
N VAL A 98 0.23 30.18 -1.51
CA VAL A 98 1.06 31.04 -2.36
C VAL A 98 0.42 32.42 -2.58
N PHE A 99 -0.90 32.48 -2.66
CA PHE A 99 -1.66 33.73 -2.89
C PHE A 99 -2.21 34.38 -1.61
N ARG A 100 -1.58 34.12 -0.45
CA ARG A 100 -1.91 34.79 0.82
C ARG A 100 -0.77 35.70 1.25
#